data_AF-A0A971JXZ2-F1
#
_entry.id   AF-A0A971JXZ2-F1
#
_cell.length_a   1.000
_cell.length_b   1.000
_cell.length_c   1.000
_cell.angle_alpha   90.00
_cell.angle_beta   90.00
_cell.angle_gamma   90.00
#
_symmetry.space_group_name_H-M   'P 1'
#
loop_
_entity.id
_entity.type
_entity.pdbx_description
1 polymer ?
#
loop_
_entity_poly.entity_id
_entity_poly.type
_entity_poly.pdbx_seq_one_letter_code
_entity_poly.pdbx_strand_id
1 'polypeptide(L)'
;MFFQKDYVLRMIEMMGDLMRRIKELMDDLSRLKLLEDACHRHCGISLDTAEHLTSGSLIDLLPPMPRLMMSEILFVRANTFSLAMEEREELLYKSLRLMASLWSEGPLCELRASRLVELKETLLARLSTEDLMDCARFFCEGEAYGHMEDALFQAVEGMDAGSDRRSALITQGAEMLRKASAATPEALAFSGCTRQELLASALELEAAGQG
;
A
#
# COMPACT_ATOMS: atom_id res chain seq x y z
N MET A 1 31.16 -32.39 41.16
CA MET A 1 29.68 -32.47 41.10
C MET A 1 29.02 -31.21 40.52
N PHE A 2 29.69 -30.04 40.48
CA PHE A 2 29.13 -28.80 39.88
C PHE A 2 28.91 -28.88 38.35
N PHE A 3 29.79 -29.56 37.61
CA PHE A 3 29.71 -29.65 36.14
C PHE A 3 28.44 -30.33 35.59
N GLN A 4 27.96 -31.39 36.25
CA GLN A 4 26.72 -32.08 35.85
C GLN A 4 25.49 -31.21 36.11
N LYS A 5 25.48 -30.45 37.22
CA LYS A 5 24.38 -29.54 37.54
C LYS A 5 24.28 -28.41 36.52
N ASP A 6 25.41 -27.81 36.13
CA ASP A 6 25.43 -26.74 35.12
C ASP A 6 25.05 -27.25 33.72
N TYR A 7 25.47 -28.47 33.37
CA TYR A 7 25.06 -29.11 32.12
C TYR A 7 23.55 -29.34 32.06
N VAL A 8 22.97 -29.86 33.14
CA VAL A 8 21.51 -30.08 33.24
C VAL A 8 20.75 -28.74 33.19
N LEU A 9 21.25 -27.69 33.84
CA LEU A 9 20.62 -26.36 33.80
C LEU A 9 20.65 -25.74 32.40
N ARG A 10 21.79 -25.83 31.67
CA ARG A 10 21.86 -25.36 30.27
C ARG A 10 20.95 -26.15 29.34
N MET A 11 20.84 -27.46 29.53
CA MET A 11 19.88 -28.27 28.77
C MET A 11 18.44 -27.81 29.01
N ILE A 12 18.06 -27.52 30.26
CA ILE A 12 16.72 -27.02 30.60
C ILE A 12 16.47 -25.66 29.93
N GLU A 13 17.46 -24.76 29.95
CA GLU A 13 17.38 -23.45 29.30
C GLU A 13 17.18 -23.58 27.77
N MET A 14 18.00 -24.39 27.11
CA MET A 14 17.86 -24.67 25.67
C MET A 14 16.51 -25.31 25.31
N MET A 15 16.00 -26.21 26.16
CA MET A 15 14.67 -26.78 25.98
C MET A 15 13.56 -25.74 26.19
N GLY A 16 13.73 -24.81 27.13
CA GLY A 16 12.83 -23.68 27.33
C GLY A 16 12.75 -22.77 26.10
N ASP A 17 13.90 -22.45 25.50
CA ASP A 17 13.98 -21.67 24.26
C ASP A 17 13.34 -22.41 23.09
N LEU A 18 13.57 -23.72 22.98
CA LEU A 18 12.93 -24.55 21.97
C LEU A 18 11.39 -24.55 22.13
N MET A 19 10.89 -24.70 23.35
CA MET A 19 9.44 -24.68 23.61
C MET A 19 8.81 -23.33 23.30
N ARG A 20 9.52 -22.22 23.56
CA ARG A 20 9.06 -20.88 23.19
C ARG A 20 8.94 -20.74 21.67
N ARG A 21 9.95 -21.19 20.92
CA ARG A 21 9.92 -21.21 19.45
C ARG A 21 8.80 -22.09 18.90
N ILE A 22 8.58 -23.27 19.49
CA ILE A 22 7.48 -24.17 19.09
C ILE A 22 6.13 -23.47 19.30
N LYS A 23 5.94 -22.80 20.43
CA LYS A 23 4.70 -22.05 20.70
C LYS A 23 4.48 -20.94 19.66
N GLU A 24 5.51 -20.15 19.36
CA GLU A 24 5.46 -19.09 18.35
C GLU A 24 5.05 -19.66 16.99
N LEU A 25 5.63 -20.79 16.57
CA LEU A 25 5.26 -21.47 15.33
C LEU A 25 3.80 -21.97 15.34
N MET A 26 3.31 -22.49 16.48
CA MET A 26 1.91 -22.91 16.60
C MET A 26 0.95 -21.73 16.52
N ASP A 27 1.28 -20.62 17.17
CA ASP A 27 0.50 -19.39 17.11
C ASP A 27 0.46 -18.84 15.67
N ASP A 28 1.58 -18.86 14.95
CA ASP A 28 1.64 -18.46 13.54
C ASP A 28 0.81 -19.38 12.64
N LEU A 29 0.90 -20.69 12.80
CA LEU A 29 0.06 -21.64 12.04
C LEU A 29 -1.45 -21.38 12.27
N SER A 30 -1.84 -21.06 13.50
CA SER A 30 -3.23 -20.74 13.82
C SER A 30 -3.69 -19.45 13.13
N ARG A 31 -2.85 -18.41 13.10
CA ARG A 31 -3.13 -17.15 12.42
C ARG A 31 -3.17 -17.32 10.91
N LEU A 32 -2.28 -18.12 10.35
CA LEU A 32 -2.25 -18.40 8.91
C LEU A 32 -3.53 -19.08 8.47
N LYS A 33 -4.03 -20.04 9.26
CA LYS A 33 -5.35 -20.65 9.01
C LYS A 33 -6.50 -19.64 9.05
N LEU A 34 -6.47 -18.67 9.97
CA LEU A 34 -7.48 -17.62 10.01
C LEU A 34 -7.45 -16.73 8.76
N LEU A 35 -6.26 -16.41 8.24
CA LEU A 35 -6.13 -15.69 6.97
C LEU A 35 -6.61 -16.51 5.78
N GLU A 36 -6.30 -17.82 5.75
CA GLU A 36 -6.80 -18.74 4.72
C GLU A 36 -8.33 -18.77 4.71
N ASP A 37 -8.95 -18.94 5.88
CA ASP A 37 -10.40 -18.97 6.04
C ASP A 37 -11.03 -17.61 5.62
N ALA A 38 -10.38 -16.49 5.95
CA ALA A 38 -10.82 -15.16 5.55
C ALA A 38 -10.71 -14.96 4.03
N CYS A 39 -9.62 -15.43 3.42
CA CYS A 39 -9.40 -15.37 1.97
C CYS A 39 -10.48 -16.14 1.22
N HIS A 40 -10.74 -17.39 1.63
CA HIS A 40 -11.82 -18.18 1.05
C HIS A 40 -13.19 -17.54 1.24
N ARG A 41 -13.50 -17.02 2.43
CA ARG A 41 -14.82 -16.44 2.74
C ARG A 41 -15.07 -15.14 2.00
N HIS A 42 -14.08 -14.25 1.94
CA HIS A 42 -14.26 -12.88 1.46
C HIS A 42 -13.80 -12.67 0.02
N CYS A 43 -12.87 -13.50 -0.45
CA CYS A 43 -12.27 -13.36 -1.78
C CYS A 43 -12.56 -14.55 -2.70
N GLY A 44 -13.03 -15.68 -2.16
CA GLY A 44 -13.39 -16.86 -2.95
C GLY A 44 -12.19 -17.64 -3.50
N ILE A 45 -10.96 -17.30 -3.11
CA ILE A 45 -9.72 -17.96 -3.51
C ILE A 45 -8.88 -18.30 -2.27
N SER A 46 -7.90 -19.21 -2.41
CA SER A 46 -6.96 -19.53 -1.32
C SER A 46 -5.93 -18.42 -1.15
N LEU A 47 -5.35 -18.31 0.04
CA LEU A 47 -4.24 -17.37 0.29
C LEU A 47 -3.05 -17.72 -0.60
N ASP A 48 -2.71 -19.01 -0.69
CA ASP A 48 -1.63 -19.51 -1.55
C ASP A 48 -1.80 -19.07 -3.02
N THR A 49 -3.02 -19.17 -3.57
CA THR A 49 -3.28 -18.69 -4.95
C THR A 49 -3.08 -17.19 -5.05
N ALA A 50 -3.55 -16.42 -4.05
CA ALA A 50 -3.40 -14.97 -4.05
C ALA A 50 -1.93 -14.53 -3.94
N GLU A 51 -1.11 -15.25 -3.17
CA GLU A 51 0.32 -14.98 -3.03
C GLU A 51 1.07 -15.20 -4.37
N HIS A 52 0.64 -16.15 -5.21
CA HIS A 52 1.31 -16.47 -6.47
C HIS A 52 0.76 -15.72 -7.69
N LEU A 53 -0.47 -15.22 -7.63
CA LEU A 53 -1.05 -14.39 -8.70
C LEU A 53 -0.39 -13.01 -8.77
N THR A 54 -0.41 -12.41 -9.96
CA THR A 54 0.02 -11.02 -10.16
C THR A 54 -1.04 -10.04 -9.66
N SER A 55 -0.63 -8.83 -9.28
CA SER A 55 -1.58 -7.78 -8.88
C SER A 55 -2.64 -7.51 -9.96
N GLY A 56 -2.24 -7.49 -11.24
CA GLY A 56 -3.16 -7.31 -12.36
C GLY A 56 -4.21 -8.42 -12.44
N SER A 57 -3.79 -9.69 -12.32
CA SER A 57 -4.73 -10.84 -12.33
C SER A 57 -5.73 -10.76 -11.17
N LEU A 58 -5.27 -10.35 -9.99
CA LEU A 58 -6.13 -10.17 -8.82
C LEU A 58 -7.11 -8.99 -9.00
N ILE A 59 -6.67 -7.90 -9.62
CA ILE A 59 -7.53 -6.75 -9.95
C ILE A 59 -8.63 -7.19 -10.94
N ASP A 60 -8.27 -7.92 -11.99
CA ASP A 60 -9.22 -8.38 -13.01
C ASP A 60 -10.21 -9.41 -12.46
N LEU A 61 -9.75 -10.30 -11.57
CA LEU A 61 -10.56 -11.37 -11.00
C LEU A 61 -11.50 -10.88 -9.89
N LEU A 62 -11.03 -9.98 -9.02
CA LEU A 62 -11.73 -9.62 -7.80
C LEU A 62 -12.59 -8.36 -7.99
N PRO A 63 -13.90 -8.42 -7.69
CA PRO A 63 -14.73 -7.21 -7.64
C PRO A 63 -14.32 -6.33 -6.45
N PRO A 64 -14.82 -5.07 -6.36
CA PRO A 64 -14.28 -4.06 -5.46
C PRO A 64 -14.14 -4.47 -4.00
N MET A 65 -15.19 -5.03 -3.39
CA MET A 65 -15.16 -5.41 -1.97
C MET A 65 -14.20 -6.59 -1.68
N PRO A 66 -14.26 -7.74 -2.40
CA PRO A 66 -13.22 -8.76 -2.32
C PRO A 66 -11.79 -8.25 -2.58
N ARG A 67 -11.63 -7.28 -3.47
CA ARG A 67 -10.33 -6.68 -3.77
C ARG A 67 -9.77 -5.88 -2.59
N LEU A 68 -10.62 -5.10 -1.91
CA LEU A 68 -10.25 -4.44 -0.65
C LEU A 68 -9.85 -5.48 0.41
N MET A 69 -10.68 -6.51 0.59
CA MET A 69 -10.40 -7.56 1.58
C MET A 69 -9.10 -8.28 1.29
N MET A 70 -8.81 -8.58 0.01
CA MET A 70 -7.54 -9.15 -0.40
C MET A 70 -6.37 -8.23 -0.08
N SER A 71 -6.49 -6.93 -0.38
CA SER A 71 -5.45 -5.94 -0.03
C SER A 71 -5.13 -5.95 1.47
N GLU A 72 -6.16 -5.97 2.33
CA GLU A 72 -5.99 -6.01 3.78
C GLU A 72 -5.41 -7.35 4.28
N ILE A 73 -5.84 -8.48 3.71
CA ILE A 73 -5.32 -9.81 4.06
C ILE A 73 -3.82 -9.90 3.71
N LEU A 74 -3.42 -9.45 2.52
CA LEU A 74 -2.02 -9.45 2.12
C LEU A 74 -1.18 -8.49 2.97
N PHE A 75 -1.74 -7.35 3.38
CA PHE A 75 -1.08 -6.44 4.32
C PHE A 75 -0.83 -7.11 5.69
N VAL A 76 -1.86 -7.76 6.25
CA VAL A 76 -1.74 -8.47 7.54
C VAL A 76 -0.75 -9.62 7.42
N ARG A 77 -0.78 -10.37 6.31
CA ARG A 77 0.16 -11.45 6.00
C ARG A 77 1.61 -10.96 5.96
N ALA A 78 1.84 -9.79 5.37
CA ALA A 78 3.17 -9.19 5.24
C ALA A 78 3.74 -8.68 6.57
N ASN A 79 2.89 -8.21 7.49
CA ASN A 79 3.33 -7.55 8.72
C ASN A 79 3.23 -8.40 9.99
N THR A 80 2.42 -9.45 9.99
CA THR A 80 2.19 -10.28 11.20
C THR A 80 3.12 -11.49 11.27
N PHE A 81 3.67 -11.92 10.14
CA PHE A 81 4.45 -13.15 10.03
C PHE A 81 5.92 -12.84 9.73
N SER A 82 6.80 -13.73 10.18
CA SER A 82 8.20 -13.68 9.79
C SER A 82 8.34 -14.14 8.35
N LEU A 83 8.70 -13.22 7.47
CA LEU A 83 8.89 -13.43 6.03
C LEU A 83 10.27 -12.94 5.60
N ALA A 84 10.77 -13.48 4.49
CA ALA A 84 11.91 -12.86 3.84
C ALA A 84 11.54 -11.44 3.39
N MET A 85 12.52 -10.53 3.35
CA MET A 85 12.27 -9.12 3.02
C MET A 85 11.62 -8.97 1.63
N GLU A 86 12.09 -9.74 0.65
CA GLU A 86 11.57 -9.72 -0.72
C GLU A 86 10.10 -10.17 -0.79
N GLU A 87 9.76 -11.26 -0.11
CA GLU A 87 8.39 -11.80 -0.02
C GLU A 87 7.46 -10.79 0.68
N ARG A 88 7.91 -10.22 1.80
CA ARG A 88 7.17 -9.20 2.54
C ARG A 88 6.85 -8.01 1.63
N GLU A 89 7.85 -7.47 0.95
CA GLU A 89 7.64 -6.32 0.06
C GLU A 89 6.76 -6.66 -1.14
N GLU A 90 6.85 -7.87 -1.71
CA GLU A 90 5.97 -8.29 -2.80
C GLU A 90 4.50 -8.30 -2.35
N LEU A 91 4.21 -8.82 -1.15
CA LEU A 91 2.85 -8.82 -0.60
C LEU A 91 2.34 -7.40 -0.33
N LEU A 92 3.19 -6.52 0.22
CA LEU A 92 2.82 -5.11 0.39
C LEU A 92 2.57 -4.41 -0.94
N TYR A 93 3.37 -4.72 -1.97
CA TYR A 93 3.21 -4.15 -3.31
C TYR A 93 1.90 -4.62 -3.96
N LYS A 94 1.52 -5.89 -3.80
CA LYS A 94 0.19 -6.40 -4.21
C LYS A 94 -0.92 -5.69 -3.44
N SER A 95 -0.78 -5.55 -2.12
CA SER A 95 -1.72 -4.83 -1.26
C SER A 95 -1.97 -3.40 -1.73
N LEU A 96 -0.89 -2.64 -2.01
CA LEU A 96 -0.96 -1.27 -2.52
C LEU A 96 -1.71 -1.20 -3.85
N ARG A 97 -1.32 -2.01 -4.83
CA ARG A 97 -1.94 -1.95 -6.17
C ARG A 97 -3.42 -2.33 -6.15
N LEU A 98 -3.78 -3.32 -5.34
CA LEU A 98 -5.18 -3.70 -5.15
C LEU A 98 -5.99 -2.55 -4.54
N MET A 99 -5.45 -1.88 -3.52
CA MET A 99 -6.11 -0.75 -2.86
C MET A 99 -6.22 0.47 -3.80
N ALA A 100 -5.11 0.89 -4.40
CA ALA A 100 -5.08 2.04 -5.31
C ALA A 100 -6.02 1.86 -6.51
N SER A 101 -6.22 0.63 -6.99
CA SER A 101 -7.18 0.34 -8.08
C SER A 101 -8.65 0.63 -7.73
N LEU A 102 -8.97 0.84 -6.46
CA LEU A 102 -10.32 1.12 -5.95
C LEU A 102 -10.62 2.62 -5.91
N TRP A 103 -9.85 3.46 -6.61
CA TRP A 103 -10.06 4.92 -6.63
C TRP A 103 -11.48 5.34 -7.04
N SER A 104 -12.21 4.50 -7.79
CA SER A 104 -13.61 4.78 -8.16
C SER A 104 -14.62 4.55 -7.03
N GLU A 105 -14.21 3.94 -5.93
CA GLU A 105 -15.03 3.68 -4.74
C GLU A 105 -14.87 4.82 -3.72
N GLY A 106 -15.40 6.01 -4.03
CA GLY A 106 -15.15 7.26 -3.28
C GLY A 106 -15.09 7.16 -1.74
N PRO A 107 -16.15 6.69 -1.04
CA PRO A 107 -16.15 6.60 0.42
C PRO A 107 -15.06 5.67 0.99
N LEU A 108 -14.63 4.66 0.22
CA LEU A 108 -13.54 3.78 0.62
C LEU A 108 -12.20 4.52 0.60
N CYS A 109 -12.02 5.45 -0.35
CA CYS A 109 -10.79 6.21 -0.50
C CYS A 109 -10.51 7.06 0.74
N GLU A 110 -11.52 7.75 1.27
CA GLU A 110 -11.43 8.50 2.52
C GLU A 110 -11.03 7.60 3.70
N LEU A 111 -11.73 6.47 3.87
CA LEU A 111 -11.52 5.54 5.00
C LEU A 111 -10.16 4.83 4.97
N ARG A 112 -9.54 4.72 3.77
CA ARG A 112 -8.31 3.95 3.55
C ARG A 112 -7.12 4.80 3.12
N ALA A 113 -7.26 6.11 3.02
CA ALA A 113 -6.18 7.02 2.65
C ALA A 113 -4.93 6.80 3.53
N SER A 114 -5.11 6.71 4.86
CA SER A 114 -3.99 6.49 5.79
C SER A 114 -3.22 5.19 5.54
N ARG A 115 -3.92 4.10 5.19
CA ARG A 115 -3.28 2.82 4.86
C ARG A 115 -2.55 2.91 3.52
N LEU A 116 -3.11 3.60 2.53
CA LEU A 116 -2.43 3.79 1.25
C LEU A 116 -1.18 4.67 1.39
N VAL A 117 -1.21 5.68 2.26
CA VAL A 117 -0.02 6.48 2.62
C VAL A 117 1.07 5.59 3.22
N GLU A 118 0.74 4.80 4.24
CA GLU A 118 1.68 3.85 4.88
C GLU A 118 2.34 2.93 3.85
N LEU A 119 1.53 2.35 2.95
CA LEU A 119 2.02 1.48 1.89
C LEU A 119 2.90 2.23 0.88
N LYS A 120 2.48 3.42 0.44
CA LYS A 120 3.22 4.24 -0.53
C LYS A 120 4.59 4.62 0.01
N GLU A 121 4.65 5.11 1.24
CA GLU A 121 5.90 5.52 1.89
C GLU A 121 6.84 4.32 2.08
N THR A 122 6.30 3.18 2.52
CA THR A 122 7.08 1.95 2.70
C THR A 122 7.70 1.45 1.38
N LEU A 123 6.98 1.62 0.26
CA LEU A 123 7.36 1.05 -1.04
C LEU A 123 7.90 2.07 -2.04
N LEU A 124 8.06 3.34 -1.65
CA LEU A 124 8.27 4.47 -2.58
C LEU A 124 9.37 4.20 -3.62
N ALA A 125 10.51 3.66 -3.18
CA ALA A 125 11.66 3.36 -4.05
C ALA A 125 11.38 2.29 -5.14
N ARG A 126 10.31 1.52 -5.00
CA ARG A 126 9.90 0.45 -5.92
C ARG A 126 8.69 0.81 -6.77
N LEU A 127 7.98 1.91 -6.45
CA LEU A 127 6.76 2.26 -7.15
C LEU A 127 7.07 2.76 -8.55
N SER A 128 6.31 2.26 -9.52
CA SER A 128 6.34 2.81 -10.87
C SER A 128 5.56 4.12 -10.93
N THR A 129 5.80 4.89 -12.00
CA THR A 129 4.98 6.07 -12.32
C THR A 129 3.49 5.74 -12.38
N GLU A 130 3.12 4.56 -12.89
CA GLU A 130 1.71 4.13 -12.96
C GLU A 130 1.13 3.90 -11.57
N ASP A 131 1.89 3.27 -10.67
CA ASP A 131 1.46 3.04 -9.29
C ASP A 131 1.27 4.37 -8.54
N LEU A 132 2.17 5.34 -8.74
CA LEU A 132 2.05 6.66 -8.14
C LEU A 132 0.84 7.44 -8.68
N MET A 133 0.54 7.31 -9.98
CA MET A 133 -0.65 7.93 -10.56
C MET A 133 -1.95 7.30 -10.04
N ASP A 134 -2.00 5.99 -9.82
CA ASP A 134 -3.15 5.33 -9.21
C ASP A 134 -3.31 5.74 -7.74
N CYS A 135 -2.21 5.89 -7.00
CA CYS A 135 -2.24 6.49 -5.66
C CYS A 135 -2.78 7.93 -5.68
N ALA A 136 -2.33 8.76 -6.62
CA ALA A 136 -2.82 10.14 -6.75
C ALA A 136 -4.33 10.18 -7.01
N ARG A 137 -4.85 9.33 -7.92
CA ARG A 137 -6.30 9.21 -8.16
C ARG A 137 -7.05 8.81 -6.89
N PHE A 138 -6.55 7.81 -6.17
CA PHE A 138 -7.15 7.35 -4.93
C PHE A 138 -7.21 8.47 -3.89
N PHE A 139 -6.11 9.21 -3.69
CA PHE A 139 -6.08 10.33 -2.75
C PHE A 139 -6.98 11.49 -3.18
N CYS A 140 -7.08 11.76 -4.48
CA CYS A 140 -8.00 12.77 -5.01
C CYS A 140 -9.45 12.45 -4.65
N GLU A 141 -9.88 11.21 -4.83
CA GLU A 141 -11.27 10.79 -4.54
C GLU A 141 -11.53 10.61 -3.05
N GLY A 142 -10.49 10.41 -2.24
CA GLY A 142 -10.54 10.41 -0.77
C GLY A 142 -10.32 11.78 -0.12
N GLU A 143 -10.31 12.86 -0.91
CA GLU A 143 -10.07 14.25 -0.46
C GLU A 143 -8.74 14.46 0.29
N ALA A 144 -7.76 13.57 0.10
CA ALA A 144 -6.43 13.64 0.70
C ALA A 144 -5.45 14.41 -0.20
N TYR A 145 -5.79 15.66 -0.53
CA TYR A 145 -5.14 16.41 -1.61
C TYR A 145 -3.63 16.64 -1.44
N GLY A 146 -3.11 16.78 -0.22
CA GLY A 146 -1.66 16.88 0.00
C GLY A 146 -0.92 15.60 -0.41
N HIS A 147 -1.47 14.42 -0.10
CA HIS A 147 -0.87 13.14 -0.51
C HIS A 147 -1.05 12.86 -2.00
N MET A 148 -2.14 13.36 -2.60
CA MET A 148 -2.31 13.38 -4.06
C MET A 148 -1.19 14.19 -4.72
N GLU A 149 -0.94 15.41 -4.24
CA GLU A 149 0.13 16.28 -4.73
C GLU A 149 1.50 15.60 -4.64
N ASP A 150 1.86 15.08 -3.46
CA ASP A 150 3.12 14.36 -3.25
C ASP A 150 3.31 13.23 -4.27
N ALA A 151 2.26 12.44 -4.51
CA ALA A 151 2.32 11.32 -5.44
C ALA A 151 2.51 11.78 -6.90
N LEU A 152 1.90 12.91 -7.31
CA LEU A 152 2.06 13.48 -8.65
C LEU A 152 3.48 13.97 -8.89
N PHE A 153 4.06 14.70 -7.93
CA PHE A 153 5.43 15.20 -8.05
C PHE A 153 6.44 14.04 -8.07
N GLN A 154 6.28 13.06 -7.16
CA GLN A 154 7.10 11.85 -7.14
C GLN A 154 7.01 11.07 -8.46
N ALA A 155 5.84 11.02 -9.10
CA ALA A 155 5.66 10.36 -10.38
C ALA A 155 6.46 11.02 -11.51
N VAL A 156 6.58 12.35 -11.49
CA VAL A 156 7.28 13.14 -12.51
C VAL A 156 8.79 13.20 -12.28
N GLU A 157 9.25 13.23 -11.02
CA GLU A 157 10.67 13.24 -10.65
C GLU A 157 11.43 12.01 -11.17
N GLY A 158 10.77 10.85 -11.24
CA GLY A 158 11.36 9.61 -11.71
C GLY A 158 11.49 9.48 -13.25
N MET A 159 11.10 10.50 -14.02
CA MET A 159 11.01 10.41 -15.48
C MET A 159 12.08 11.22 -16.23
N ASP A 160 12.47 10.69 -17.40
CA ASP A 160 13.35 11.40 -18.32
C ASP A 160 12.72 12.71 -18.83
N ALA A 161 13.50 13.79 -18.74
CA ALA A 161 13.13 15.11 -19.23
C ALA A 161 12.84 15.08 -20.74
N GLY A 162 11.83 15.84 -21.17
CA GLY A 162 11.46 15.97 -22.59
C GLY A 162 10.75 14.76 -23.23
N SER A 163 10.41 13.70 -22.48
CA SER A 163 9.61 12.60 -23.02
C SER A 163 8.13 12.98 -23.16
N ASP A 164 7.50 12.63 -24.29
CA ASP A 164 6.06 12.89 -24.53
C ASP A 164 5.18 12.29 -23.42
N ARG A 165 5.60 11.15 -22.86
CA ARG A 165 4.93 10.48 -21.73
C ARG A 165 4.97 11.36 -20.46
N ARG A 166 6.10 12.02 -20.18
CA ARG A 166 6.23 12.92 -19.03
C ARG A 166 5.32 14.14 -19.20
N SER A 167 5.29 14.74 -20.39
CA SER A 167 4.39 15.86 -20.68
C SER A 167 2.92 15.48 -20.50
N ALA A 168 2.49 14.31 -21.00
CA ALA A 168 1.13 13.83 -20.82
C ALA A 168 0.75 13.63 -19.35
N LEU A 169 1.67 13.07 -18.54
CA LEU A 169 1.46 12.87 -17.10
C LEU A 169 1.38 14.19 -16.34
N ILE A 170 2.24 15.16 -16.68
CA ILE A 170 2.20 16.50 -16.12
C ILE A 170 0.85 17.17 -16.41
N THR A 171 0.37 17.09 -17.65
CA THR A 171 -0.96 17.61 -18.01
C THR A 171 -2.05 16.94 -17.19
N GLN A 172 -2.04 15.61 -17.09
CA GLN A 172 -3.01 14.86 -16.30
C GLN A 172 -2.98 15.23 -14.80
N GLY A 173 -1.78 15.38 -14.22
CA GLY A 173 -1.61 15.76 -12.82
C GLY A 173 -2.07 17.20 -12.55
N ALA A 174 -1.76 18.13 -13.46
CA ALA A 174 -2.20 19.52 -13.34
C ALA A 174 -3.72 19.66 -13.46
N GLU A 175 -4.36 18.88 -14.33
CA GLU A 175 -5.82 18.78 -14.39
C GLU A 175 -6.42 18.24 -13.08
N MET A 176 -5.79 17.23 -12.47
CA MET A 176 -6.23 16.67 -11.19
C MET A 176 -6.16 17.70 -10.06
N LEU A 177 -5.04 18.44 -9.96
CA LEU A 177 -4.86 19.53 -8.99
C LEU A 177 -5.88 20.65 -9.19
N ARG A 178 -6.16 21.03 -10.44
CA ARG A 178 -7.21 22.03 -10.75
C ARG A 178 -8.59 21.53 -10.37
N LYS A 179 -8.92 20.26 -10.63
CA LYS A 179 -10.18 19.64 -10.20
C LYS A 179 -10.30 19.67 -8.67
N ALA A 180 -9.25 19.27 -7.96
CA ALA A 180 -9.20 19.32 -6.49
C ALA A 180 -9.35 20.76 -5.95
N SER A 181 -8.78 21.75 -6.63
CA SER A 181 -8.94 23.17 -6.24
C SER A 181 -10.38 23.69 -6.30
N ALA A 182 -11.26 22.99 -7.02
CA ALA A 182 -12.68 23.30 -7.13
C ALA A 182 -13.55 22.54 -6.10
N ALA A 183 -12.93 21.78 -5.18
CA ALA A 183 -13.61 21.13 -4.08
C ALA A 183 -14.28 22.13 -3.13
N THR A 184 -15.20 21.63 -2.30
CA THR A 184 -15.91 22.48 -1.33
C THR A 184 -14.93 23.05 -0.29
N PRO A 185 -15.23 24.22 0.31
CA PRO A 185 -14.41 24.78 1.38
C PRO A 185 -14.21 23.81 2.56
N GLU A 186 -15.23 23.00 2.86
CA GLU A 186 -15.17 21.98 3.92
C GLU A 186 -14.17 20.87 3.59
N ALA A 187 -14.17 20.35 2.35
CA ALA A 187 -13.23 19.34 1.89
C ALA A 187 -11.78 19.84 1.92
N LEU A 188 -11.56 21.07 1.43
CA LEU A 188 -10.26 21.73 1.46
C LEU A 188 -9.76 21.94 2.90
N ALA A 189 -10.64 22.38 3.81
CA ALA A 189 -10.30 22.53 5.21
C ALA A 189 -9.98 21.18 5.88
N PHE A 190 -10.73 20.12 5.56
CA PHE A 190 -10.49 18.77 6.06
C PHE A 190 -9.14 18.22 5.58
N SER A 191 -8.80 18.43 4.31
CA SER A 191 -7.54 17.99 3.72
C SER A 191 -6.32 18.81 4.19
N GLY A 192 -6.55 19.93 4.90
CA GLY A 192 -5.49 20.87 5.27
C GLY A 192 -4.89 21.63 4.09
N CYS A 193 -5.61 21.74 2.96
CA CYS A 193 -5.14 22.43 1.76
C CYS A 193 -6.02 23.65 1.45
N THR A 194 -5.46 24.60 0.73
CA THR A 194 -6.20 25.73 0.17
C THR A 194 -6.33 25.62 -1.34
N ARG A 195 -7.38 26.25 -1.88
CA ARG A 195 -7.53 26.39 -3.34
C ARG A 195 -6.30 27.03 -4.00
N GLN A 196 -5.67 27.99 -3.34
CA GLN A 196 -4.51 28.70 -3.90
C GLN A 196 -3.28 27.82 -3.96
N GLU A 197 -3.02 26.99 -2.93
CA GLU A 197 -1.95 26.01 -2.93
C GLU A 197 -2.12 25.03 -4.09
N LEU A 198 -3.29 24.39 -4.23
CA LEU A 198 -3.51 23.41 -5.30
C LEU A 198 -3.36 24.00 -6.71
N LEU A 199 -3.79 25.26 -6.91
CA LEU A 199 -3.57 25.96 -8.18
C LEU A 199 -2.10 26.30 -8.41
N ALA A 200 -1.37 26.69 -7.35
CA ALA A 200 0.07 26.96 -7.43
C ALA A 200 0.83 25.67 -7.78
N SER A 201 0.51 24.55 -7.13
CA SER A 201 1.10 23.24 -7.40
C SER A 201 0.81 22.77 -8.83
N ALA A 202 -0.39 23.06 -9.38
CA ALA A 202 -0.70 22.75 -10.78
C ALA A 202 0.20 23.51 -11.75
N LEU A 203 0.47 24.79 -11.47
CA LEU A 203 1.37 25.63 -12.29
C LEU A 203 2.83 25.20 -12.14
N GLU A 204 3.25 24.82 -10.93
CA GLU A 204 4.59 24.31 -10.66
C GLU A 204 4.84 22.99 -11.41
N LEU A 205 3.87 22.07 -11.38
CA LEU A 205 3.94 20.81 -12.10
C LEU A 205 4.06 21.04 -13.62
N GLU A 206 3.32 21.99 -14.18
CA GLU A 206 3.44 22.37 -15.59
C GLU A 206 4.78 23.02 -15.93
N ALA A 207 5.30 23.86 -15.04
CA ALA A 207 6.62 24.46 -15.20
C ALA A 207 7.73 23.39 -15.22
N ALA A 208 7.59 22.32 -14.43
CA ALA A 208 8.51 21.20 -14.46
C ALA A 208 8.54 20.48 -15.82
N GLY A 209 7.49 20.58 -16.62
CA GLY A 209 7.40 19.99 -17.96
C GLY A 209 8.06 20.81 -19.08
N GLN A 210 8.44 22.06 -18.79
CA GLN A 210 9.05 22.98 -19.77
C GLN A 210 10.58 22.96 -19.74
N GLY A 211 11.19 22.32 -18.75
CA GLY A 211 12.63 22.05 -18.63
C GLY A 211 13.00 20.63 -19.03
#